data_AF-A0A178Z1U7-F1
#
_entry.id   AF-A0A178Z1U7-F1
#
_cell.length_a   1.000
_cell.length_b   1.000
_cell.length_c   1.000
_cell.angle_alpha   90.00
_cell.angle_beta   90.00
_cell.angle_gamma   90.00
#
_symmetry.space_group_name_H-M   'P 1'
#
loop_
_entity.id
_entity.type
_entity.pdbx_description
1 polymer ?
#
loop_
_entity_poly.entity_id
_entity_poly.type
_entity_poly.pdbx_seq_one_letter_code
_entity_poly.pdbx_strand_id
1 'polypeptide(L)'
;MKKIEPRAEARYVFNIGACLVSKDGKILGRGHNMRVQKGSATLHGEISALENSGRLPASAYAGATMYTTLSPCDMCTGACILYKIARVVIGENKTFVGGEEYLKARGVEVVVLENSECVELMTRFIEEKPGVWNEDIGEQ
;
A
#
# COMPACT_ATOMS: atom_id res chain seq x y z
N MET A 1 -22.46 -4.47 17.88
CA MET A 1 -21.32 -4.82 17.01
C MET A 1 -21.70 -6.03 16.18
N LYS A 2 -21.88 -5.88 14.86
CA LYS A 2 -22.06 -7.04 13.98
C LYS A 2 -20.70 -7.73 13.84
N LYS A 3 -20.62 -9.01 14.19
CA LYS A 3 -19.44 -9.84 13.89
C LYS A 3 -19.43 -10.06 12.38
N ILE A 4 -18.40 -9.57 11.71
CA ILE A 4 -18.13 -9.90 10.30
C ILE A 4 -17.76 -11.39 10.26
N GLU A 5 -18.48 -12.20 9.48
CA GLU A 5 -18.28 -13.65 9.46
C GLU A 5 -17.01 -14.04 8.68
N PRO A 6 -16.15 -14.94 9.19
CA PRO A 6 -14.74 -14.96 8.76
C PRO A 6 -14.37 -15.94 7.63
N ARG A 7 -15.30 -16.69 7.03
CA ARG A 7 -14.93 -18.01 6.45
C ARG A 7 -14.92 -18.17 4.93
N ALA A 8 -15.56 -17.29 4.15
CA ALA A 8 -15.50 -17.36 2.68
C ALA A 8 -14.51 -16.35 2.06
N GLU A 9 -14.33 -15.19 2.69
CA GLU A 9 -13.52 -14.06 2.19
C GLU A 9 -12.00 -14.25 2.44
N ALA A 10 -11.60 -15.12 3.37
CA ALA A 10 -10.20 -15.29 3.80
C ALA A 10 -9.24 -15.86 2.74
N ARG A 11 -9.77 -16.36 1.61
CA ARG A 11 -8.98 -16.81 0.45
C ARG A 11 -8.83 -15.74 -0.63
N TYR A 12 -9.51 -14.61 -0.50
CA TYR A 12 -9.38 -13.49 -1.42
C TYR A 12 -8.10 -12.73 -1.07
N VAL A 13 -7.12 -12.76 -1.97
CA VAL A 13 -5.90 -11.96 -1.80
C VAL A 13 -6.27 -10.53 -2.19
N PHE A 14 -6.15 -9.61 -1.24
CA PHE A 14 -6.31 -8.19 -1.50
C PHE A 14 -5.18 -7.72 -2.41
N ASN A 15 -5.51 -7.18 -3.58
CA ASN A 15 -4.55 -7.00 -4.68
C ASN A 15 -3.62 -5.79 -4.52
N ILE A 16 -3.65 -5.10 -3.38
CA ILE A 16 -2.75 -3.97 -3.11
C ILE A 16 -1.48 -4.51 -2.46
N GLY A 17 -0.47 -4.76 -3.30
CA GLY A 17 0.88 -5.15 -2.90
C GLY A 17 1.84 -3.97 -2.77
N ALA A 18 2.83 -4.11 -1.89
CA ALA A 18 3.94 -3.18 -1.78
C ALA A 18 5.27 -3.88 -1.42
N CYS A 19 6.39 -3.21 -1.73
CA CYS A 19 7.74 -3.69 -1.48
C CYS A 19 8.67 -2.53 -1.13
N LEU A 20 9.36 -2.63 0.01
CA LEU A 20 10.40 -1.69 0.41
C LEU A 20 11.76 -2.20 -0.07
N VAL A 21 12.46 -1.39 -0.85
CA VAL A 21 13.76 -1.73 -1.44
C VAL A 21 14.80 -0.70 -0.99
N SER A 22 15.95 -1.16 -0.50
CA SER A 22 17.05 -0.28 -0.10
C SER A 22 17.67 0.45 -1.30
N LYS A 23 18.44 1.50 -1.02
CA LYS A 23 19.20 2.23 -2.06
C LYS A 23 20.13 1.32 -2.91
N ASP A 24 20.57 0.21 -2.34
CA ASP A 24 21.48 -0.75 -2.98
C ASP A 24 20.71 -1.90 -3.69
N GLY A 25 19.38 -1.77 -3.83
CA GLY A 25 18.53 -2.74 -4.53
C GLY A 25 18.14 -3.97 -3.72
N LYS A 26 18.40 -4.00 -2.41
CA LYS A 26 18.00 -5.14 -1.55
C LYS A 26 16.54 -4.99 -1.12
N ILE A 27 15.75 -6.05 -1.27
CA ILE A 27 14.39 -6.10 -0.70
C ILE A 27 14.51 -6.14 0.83
N LEU A 28 14.00 -5.09 1.48
CA LEU A 28 13.94 -4.98 2.94
C LEU A 28 12.67 -5.63 3.48
N GLY A 29 11.55 -5.49 2.78
CA GLY A 29 10.28 -6.10 3.14
C GLY A 29 9.30 -6.07 1.98
N ARG A 30 8.38 -7.03 1.95
CA ARG A 30 7.29 -7.10 0.97
C ARG A 30 6.00 -7.48 1.67
N GLY A 31 4.88 -6.95 1.21
CA GLY A 31 3.58 -7.16 1.82
C GLY A 31 2.45 -6.93 0.83
N HIS A 32 1.25 -7.32 1.25
CA HIS A 32 0.01 -6.94 0.59
C HIS A 32 -1.01 -6.63 1.68
N ASN A 33 -2.11 -5.97 1.30
CA ASN A 33 -3.15 -5.60 2.25
C ASN A 33 -3.70 -6.86 2.96
N MET A 34 -3.80 -6.79 4.28
CA MET A 34 -4.22 -7.86 5.18
C MET A 34 -5.52 -7.53 5.95
N ARG A 35 -6.35 -6.60 5.43
CA ARG A 35 -7.61 -6.18 6.05
C ARG A 35 -8.51 -7.36 6.36
N VAL A 36 -8.80 -8.18 5.35
CA VAL A 36 -9.71 -9.32 5.48
C VAL A 36 -9.00 -10.50 6.15
N GLN A 37 -7.78 -10.80 5.69
CA GLN A 37 -7.01 -11.99 6.08
C GLN A 37 -6.64 -11.98 7.57
N LYS A 38 -6.44 -10.80 8.17
CA LYS A 38 -6.12 -10.64 9.59
C LYS A 38 -7.18 -9.85 10.37
N GLY A 39 -8.28 -9.42 9.75
CA GLY A 39 -9.22 -8.48 10.36
C GLY A 39 -8.53 -7.17 10.77
N SER A 40 -7.52 -6.72 10.00
CA SER A 40 -6.67 -5.60 10.38
C SER A 40 -7.20 -4.27 9.86
N ALA A 41 -7.30 -3.28 10.74
CA ALA A 41 -7.67 -1.92 10.34
C ALA A 41 -6.50 -1.10 9.77
N THR A 42 -5.26 -1.59 9.84
CA THR A 42 -4.05 -0.79 9.55
C THR A 42 -3.11 -1.43 8.55
N LEU A 43 -3.17 -2.75 8.35
CA LEU A 43 -2.25 -3.47 7.45
C LEU A 43 -2.66 -3.30 5.98
N HIS A 44 -2.56 -2.09 5.47
CA HIS A 44 -2.54 -1.81 4.03
C HIS A 44 -1.27 -2.38 3.40
N GLY A 45 -1.17 -2.42 2.07
CA GLY A 45 -0.03 -3.03 1.37
C GLY A 45 1.31 -2.45 1.84
N GLU A 46 1.43 -1.13 1.88
CA GLU A 46 2.64 -0.39 2.26
C GLU A 46 2.98 -0.58 3.74
N ILE A 47 1.96 -0.57 4.61
CA ILE A 47 2.15 -0.83 6.04
C ILE A 47 2.57 -2.28 6.28
N SER A 48 1.97 -3.24 5.58
CA SER A 48 2.38 -4.63 5.65
C SER A 48 3.81 -4.84 5.13
N ALA A 49 4.25 -4.11 4.11
CA ALA A 49 5.64 -4.19 3.63
C ALA A 49 6.63 -3.66 4.66
N LEU A 50 6.30 -2.56 5.35
CA LEU A 50 7.08 -2.04 6.48
C LEU A 50 7.09 -3.01 7.65
N GLU A 51 5.94 -3.54 8.06
CA GLU A 51 5.80 -4.52 9.15
C GLU A 51 6.67 -5.76 8.85
N ASN A 52 6.57 -6.31 7.64
CA ASN A 52 7.33 -7.49 7.21
C ASN A 52 8.83 -7.23 7.05
N SER A 53 9.28 -5.97 6.99
CA SER A 53 10.71 -5.64 7.02
C SER A 53 11.34 -5.83 8.40
N GLY A 54 10.50 -5.96 9.44
CA GLY A 54 10.92 -6.02 10.83
C GLY A 54 11.52 -4.70 11.31
N ARG A 55 12.19 -4.75 12.47
CA ARG A 55 12.88 -3.57 13.01
C ARG A 55 14.18 -3.35 12.27
N LEU A 56 14.30 -2.19 11.63
CA LEU A 56 15.51 -1.74 10.94
C LEU A 56 16.07 -0.47 11.58
N PRO A 57 17.39 -0.22 11.48
CA PRO A 57 17.94 1.07 11.84
C PRO A 57 17.43 2.16 10.89
N ALA A 58 17.34 3.41 11.36
CA ALA A 58 16.87 4.53 10.54
C ALA A 58 17.67 4.71 9.24
N SER A 59 18.96 4.34 9.24
CA SER A 59 19.83 4.38 8.07
C SER A 59 19.42 3.42 6.94
N ALA A 60 18.63 2.37 7.23
CA ALA A 60 18.17 1.43 6.20
C ALA A 60 17.15 2.05 5.24
N TYR A 61 16.37 3.03 5.71
CA TYR A 61 15.36 3.73 4.91
C TYR A 61 15.95 4.88 4.08
N ALA A 62 17.15 5.34 4.42
CA ALA A 62 17.81 6.44 3.71
C ALA A 62 18.09 6.04 2.25
N GLY A 63 17.47 6.75 1.31
CA GLY A 63 17.56 6.43 -0.13
C GLY A 63 16.74 5.20 -0.54
N ALA A 64 15.94 4.62 0.35
CA ALA A 64 15.07 3.51 0.02
C ALA A 64 13.92 3.96 -0.91
N THR A 65 13.40 2.99 -1.67
CA THR A 65 12.23 3.14 -2.53
C THR A 65 11.09 2.28 -2.00
N MET A 66 9.90 2.86 -1.82
CA MET A 66 8.66 2.11 -1.67
C MET A 66 8.06 1.88 -3.05
N TYR A 67 7.83 0.62 -3.41
CA TYR A 67 7.00 0.25 -4.55
C TYR A 67 5.62 -0.10 -4.03
N THR A 68 4.57 0.49 -4.58
CA THR A 68 3.18 0.15 -4.27
C THR A 68 2.39 0.01 -5.56
N THR A 69 1.47 -0.94 -5.61
CA THR A 69 0.65 -1.22 -6.81
C THR A 69 -0.42 -0.14 -7.05
N LEU A 70 -0.85 0.56 -5.99
CA LEU A 70 -1.86 1.61 -6.01
C LEU A 70 -1.34 2.86 -5.31
N SER A 71 -1.80 4.05 -5.74
CA SER A 71 -1.49 5.30 -5.05
C SER A 71 -1.74 5.20 -3.54
N PRO A 72 -0.79 5.61 -2.68
CA PRO A 72 -0.90 5.44 -1.23
C PRO A 72 -1.95 6.39 -0.63
N CYS A 73 -2.82 5.89 0.25
CA CYS A 73 -3.71 6.72 1.06
C CYS A 73 -2.92 7.59 2.07
N ASP A 74 -3.60 8.46 2.81
CA ASP A 74 -2.95 9.37 3.77
C ASP A 74 -2.15 8.65 4.86
N MET A 75 -2.63 7.49 5.33
CA MET A 75 -1.90 6.67 6.31
C MET A 75 -0.57 6.18 5.74
N CYS A 76 -0.60 5.55 4.56
CA CYS A 76 0.58 5.00 3.90
C CYS A 76 1.55 6.11 3.46
N THR A 77 1.01 7.24 3.01
CA THR A 77 1.75 8.46 2.70
C THR A 77 2.50 8.97 3.95
N GLY A 78 1.79 9.08 5.08
CA GLY A 78 2.38 9.48 6.35
C GLY A 78 3.49 8.54 6.81
N ALA A 79 3.33 7.23 6.61
CA ALA A 79 4.36 6.25 6.93
C ALA A 79 5.63 6.43 6.07
N CYS A 80 5.48 6.66 4.76
CA CYS A 80 6.62 6.92 3.87
C CYS A 80 7.39 8.19 4.29
N ILE A 81 6.66 9.25 4.63
CA ILE A 81 7.24 10.51 5.11
C ILE A 81 7.95 10.33 6.45
N LEU A 82 7.32 9.63 7.40
CA LEU A 82 7.87 9.38 8.74
C LEU A 82 9.23 8.68 8.66
N TYR A 83 9.33 7.64 7.84
CA TYR A 83 10.58 6.88 7.65
C TYR A 83 11.55 7.53 6.66
N LYS A 84 11.22 8.70 6.10
CA LYS A 84 12.06 9.44 5.14
C LYS A 84 12.44 8.60 3.93
N ILE A 85 11.48 7.81 3.43
CA ILE A 85 11.63 7.07 2.18
C ILE A 85 11.87 8.10 1.07
N ALA A 86 12.93 7.91 0.28
CA ALA A 86 13.36 8.91 -0.70
C ALA A 86 12.47 8.92 -1.95
N ARG A 87 11.92 7.76 -2.31
CA ARG A 87 11.13 7.58 -3.53
C ARG A 87 9.95 6.65 -3.31
N VAL A 88 8.81 6.98 -3.92
CA VAL A 88 7.63 6.12 -4.03
C VAL A 88 7.32 5.88 -5.50
N VAL A 89 7.32 4.62 -5.90
CA VAL A 89 6.96 4.17 -7.25
C VAL A 89 5.59 3.51 -7.18
N ILE A 90 4.64 4.05 -7.93
CA ILE A 90 3.23 3.72 -7.90
C ILE A 90 2.87 2.96 -9.18
N GLY A 91 2.23 1.80 -9.05
CA GLY A 91 1.73 1.02 -10.17
C GLY A 91 0.68 1.80 -10.96
N GLU A 92 -0.39 2.22 -10.29
CA GLU A 92 -1.45 3.02 -10.88
C GLU A 92 -2.14 3.95 -9.87
N ASN A 93 -2.81 4.97 -10.40
CA ASN A 93 -3.57 5.96 -9.63
C ASN A 93 -4.89 6.37 -10.31
N LYS A 94 -5.40 5.53 -11.23
CA LYS A 94 -6.67 5.78 -11.92
C LYS A 94 -7.85 5.32 -11.09
N THR A 95 -7.72 4.20 -10.38
CA THR A 95 -8.81 3.66 -9.55
C THR A 95 -8.91 4.35 -8.19
N PHE A 96 -7.80 4.88 -7.70
CA PHE A 96 -7.73 5.67 -6.47
C PHE A 96 -6.49 6.59 -6.49
N VAL A 97 -6.65 7.81 -6.00
CA VAL A 97 -5.56 8.77 -5.78
C VAL A 97 -5.58 9.18 -4.32
N GLY A 98 -4.43 9.06 -3.67
CA GLY A 98 -4.24 9.47 -2.28
C GLY A 98 -3.25 10.63 -2.16
N GLY A 99 -2.29 10.50 -1.25
CA GLY A 99 -1.40 11.58 -0.83
C GLY A 99 -0.21 11.89 -1.76
N GLU A 100 -0.32 11.66 -3.07
CA GLU A 100 0.80 11.83 -4.02
C GLU A 100 1.40 13.24 -4.00
N GLU A 101 0.56 14.27 -4.04
CA GLU A 101 1.01 15.66 -4.01
C GLU A 101 1.66 16.01 -2.66
N TYR A 102 1.19 15.40 -1.57
CA TYR A 102 1.80 15.61 -0.27
C TYR A 102 3.18 14.95 -0.15
N LEU A 103 3.36 13.77 -0.75
CA LEU A 103 4.70 13.16 -0.89
C LEU A 103 5.67 14.10 -1.62
N LYS A 104 5.27 14.61 -2.78
CA LYS A 104 6.06 15.56 -3.58
C LYS A 104 6.39 16.82 -2.79
N ALA A 105 5.40 17.42 -2.12
CA ALA A 105 5.58 18.61 -1.29
C ALA A 105 6.55 18.38 -0.11
N ARG A 106 6.72 17.14 0.34
CA ARG A 106 7.66 16.74 1.40
C ARG A 106 9.02 16.29 0.87
N GLY A 107 9.28 16.45 -0.43
CA GLY A 107 10.55 16.16 -1.08
C GLY A 107 10.77 14.68 -1.42
N VAL A 108 9.72 13.87 -1.40
CA VAL A 108 9.75 12.47 -1.85
C VAL A 108 9.59 12.46 -3.37
N GLU A 109 10.46 11.74 -4.07
CA GLU A 109 10.30 11.50 -5.50
C GLU A 109 9.09 10.57 -5.73
N VAL A 110 8.15 10.97 -6.57
CA VAL A 110 6.97 10.16 -6.90
C VAL A 110 6.98 9.83 -8.38
N VAL A 111 6.90 8.54 -8.70
CA VAL A 111 6.85 8.02 -10.07
C VAL A 111 5.60 7.17 -10.22
N VAL A 112 4.74 7.49 -11.19
CA VAL A 112 3.56 6.69 -11.52
C VAL A 112 3.83 5.96 -12.83
N LEU A 113 3.67 4.63 -12.83
CA LEU A 113 4.01 3.78 -13.97
C LEU A 113 2.85 3.56 -14.95
N GLU A 114 1.63 3.92 -14.57
CA GLU A 114 0.40 3.63 -15.34
C GLU A 114 0.29 2.15 -15.75
N ASN A 115 0.65 1.26 -14.83
CA ASN A 115 0.69 -0.17 -15.09
C ASN A 115 -0.73 -0.74 -15.34
N SER A 116 -0.97 -1.24 -16.55
CA SER A 116 -2.29 -1.74 -16.96
C SER A 116 -2.78 -2.94 -16.15
N GLU A 117 -1.87 -3.84 -15.76
CA GLU A 117 -2.21 -4.99 -14.92
C GLU A 117 -2.70 -4.56 -13.53
N CYS A 118 -2.06 -3.55 -12.92
CA CYS A 118 -2.51 -2.96 -11.66
C CYS A 118 -3.91 -2.34 -11.80
N VAL A 119 -4.16 -1.59 -12.88
CA VAL A 119 -5.47 -0.97 -13.15
C VAL A 119 -6.55 -2.03 -13.32
N GLU A 120 -6.28 -3.08 -14.10
CA GLU A 120 -7.24 -4.16 -14.37
C GLU A 120 -7.58 -4.94 -13.09
N LEU A 121 -6.58 -5.26 -12.26
CA LEU A 121 -6.78 -5.95 -10.99
C LEU A 121 -7.60 -5.11 -10.01
N MET A 122 -7.29 -3.82 -9.90
CA MET A 122 -8.02 -2.91 -9.00
C MET A 122 -9.44 -2.64 -9.47
N THR A 123 -9.65 -2.42 -10.78
CA THR A 123 -10.98 -2.21 -11.35
C THR A 123 -11.88 -3.40 -11.06
N ARG A 124 -11.39 -4.62 -11.35
CA ARG A 124 -12.13 -5.86 -11.08
C ARG A 124 -12.46 -6.01 -9.60
N PHE A 125 -11.50 -5.72 -8.71
CA PHE A 125 -11.72 -5.82 -7.27
C PHE A 125 -12.82 -4.86 -6.80
N ILE A 126 -12.78 -3.59 -7.22
CA ILE A 126 -13.77 -2.57 -6.84
C ILE A 126 -15.16 -2.95 -7.36
N GLU A 127 -15.27 -3.48 -8.58
CA GLU A 127 -16.53 -3.95 -9.16
C GLU A 127 -17.11 -5.18 -8.44
N GLU A 128 -16.27 -6.17 -8.13
CA GLU A 128 -16.70 -7.42 -7.48
C GLU A 128 -17.02 -7.23 -5.99
N LYS A 129 -16.33 -6.29 -5.31
CA LYS A 129 -16.34 -6.15 -3.85
C LYS A 129 -16.37 -4.68 -3.38
N PRO A 130 -17.31 -3.84 -3.85
CA PRO A 130 -17.31 -2.40 -3.56
C PRO A 130 -17.40 -2.08 -2.06
N GLY A 131 -18.19 -2.85 -1.29
CA GLY A 131 -18.30 -2.63 0.16
C GLY A 131 -17.00 -2.92 0.94
N VAL A 132 -16.19 -3.88 0.45
CA VAL A 132 -14.89 -4.19 1.09
C VAL A 132 -13.86 -3.12 0.73
N TRP A 133 -13.89 -2.63 -0.51
CA TRP A 133 -13.09 -1.48 -0.93
C TRP A 133 -13.39 -0.24 -0.09
N ASN A 134 -14.68 0.12 0.04
CA ASN A 134 -15.11 1.27 0.83
C ASN A 134 -14.64 1.15 2.29
N GLU A 135 -14.73 -0.04 2.90
CA GLU A 135 -14.20 -0.28 4.25
C GLU A 135 -12.68 -0.04 4.36
N ASP A 136 -11.92 -0.38 3.31
CA ASP A 136 -10.46 -0.22 3.29
C ASP A 136 -10.01 1.23 3.25
N ILE A 137 -10.79 2.10 2.60
CA ILE A 137 -10.53 3.54 2.54
C ILE A 137 -11.36 4.36 3.55
N GLY A 138 -12.18 3.71 4.38
CA GLY A 138 -12.97 4.36 5.42
C GLY A 138 -14.23 5.08 4.91
N GLU A 139 -14.75 4.67 3.77
CA GLU A 139 -15.98 5.19 3.14
C GLU A 139 -17.18 4.23 3.33
N GLN A 140 -18.36 4.62 2.82
CA GLN A 140 -19.61 3.83 2.87
C GLN A 140 -20.04 3.40 1.48
#